data_AF-A0A2B7WZN4-F1
#
_entry.id   AF-A0A2B7WZN4-F1
#
_cell.length_a   1.000
_cell.length_b   1.000
_cell.length_c   1.000
_cell.angle_alpha   90.00
_cell.angle_beta   90.00
_cell.angle_gamma   90.00
#
_symmetry.space_group_name_H-M   'P 1'
#
loop_
_entity.id
_entity.type
_entity.pdbx_description
1 polymer ?
#
loop_
_entity_poly.entity_id
_entity_poly.type
_entity_poly.pdbx_seq_one_letter_code
_entity_poly.pdbx_strand_id
1 'polypeptide(L)'
;MSRIKLPKIGSFAIDDNGFLKLANRPLTSMLQELETTGVPMHIVRDRTYTSVIAYVSDLLSYHDNQLRHNLNAVKGIGDCVSQMCALTIMKAVAPQFYNHDYDAGPFAFSLTDLHQSNIFVDKDWTSLV
;
A
#
# COMPACT_ATOMS: atom_id res chain seq x y z
N MET A 1 -15.52 -9.09 2.39
CA MET A 1 -14.96 -8.42 1.19
C MET A 1 -16.06 -7.63 0.49
N SER A 2 -15.76 -6.42 0.03
CA SER A 2 -16.70 -5.56 -0.70
C SER A 2 -17.38 -6.31 -1.84
N ARG A 3 -18.71 -6.19 -1.98
CA ARG A 3 -19.47 -6.74 -3.12
C ARG A 3 -19.16 -6.00 -4.42
N ILE A 4 -18.66 -4.76 -4.33
CA ILE A 4 -18.34 -3.92 -5.48
C ILE A 4 -16.86 -4.10 -5.82
N LYS A 5 -16.61 -4.60 -7.03
CA LYS A 5 -15.28 -4.69 -7.61
C LYS A 5 -14.82 -3.30 -8.05
N LEU A 6 -13.56 -2.98 -7.78
CA LEU A 6 -12.93 -1.74 -8.22
C LEU A 6 -12.23 -1.97 -9.56
N PRO A 7 -12.18 -0.95 -10.43
CA PRO A 7 -11.53 -1.06 -11.73
C PRO A 7 -9.99 -1.00 -11.66
N LYS A 8 -9.44 -0.55 -10.53
CA LYS A 8 -7.99 -0.35 -10.32
C LYS A 8 -7.65 -0.31 -8.83
N ILE A 9 -6.37 -0.44 -8.52
CA ILE A 9 -5.80 -0.22 -7.20
C ILE A 9 -5.49 1.27 -7.04
N GLY A 10 -5.97 1.87 -5.96
CA GLY A 10 -5.80 3.29 -5.65
C GLY A 10 -6.52 3.66 -4.35
N SER A 11 -6.50 4.93 -4.03
CA SER A 11 -7.33 5.52 -2.96
C SER A 11 -8.38 6.46 -3.53
N PHE A 12 -9.48 6.58 -2.80
CA PHE A 12 -10.55 7.51 -3.11
C PHE A 12 -10.18 8.92 -2.65
N ALA A 13 -10.52 9.91 -3.48
CA ALA A 13 -10.48 11.32 -3.16
C ALA A 13 -11.84 11.95 -3.48
N ILE A 14 -12.19 13.01 -2.76
CA ILE A 14 -13.33 13.85 -3.10
C ILE A 14 -12.86 14.86 -4.15
N ASP A 15 -13.56 14.94 -5.28
CA ASP A 15 -13.27 15.94 -6.31
C ASP A 15 -13.89 17.31 -5.97
N ASP A 16 -13.58 18.33 -6.78
CA ASP A 16 -14.06 19.70 -6.56
C ASP A 16 -15.60 19.82 -6.63
N ASN A 17 -16.28 18.81 -7.17
CA ASN A 17 -17.74 18.73 -7.26
C ASN A 17 -18.34 17.93 -6.09
N GLY A 18 -17.53 17.43 -5.15
CA GLY A 18 -17.98 16.67 -3.99
C GLY A 18 -18.18 15.17 -4.25
N PHE A 19 -17.76 14.64 -5.40
CA PHE A 19 -17.92 13.22 -5.72
C PHE A 19 -16.69 12.39 -5.35
N LEU A 20 -16.92 11.16 -4.90
CA LEU A 20 -15.85 10.19 -4.67
C LEU A 20 -15.27 9.69 -5.98
N LYS A 21 -13.95 9.84 -6.14
CA LYS A 21 -13.22 9.41 -7.32
C LYS A 21 -12.01 8.56 -6.92
N LEU A 22 -11.87 7.40 -7.55
CA LEU A 22 -10.68 6.57 -7.43
C LEU A 22 -9.56 7.13 -8.31
N ALA A 23 -8.79 8.07 -7.75
CA ALA A 23 -7.84 8.89 -8.51
C ALA A 23 -6.44 8.96 -7.91
N ASN A 24 -6.27 8.57 -6.64
CA ASN A 24 -4.99 8.72 -5.96
C ASN A 24 -4.26 7.38 -5.80
N ARG A 25 -2.95 7.45 -5.52
CA ARG A 25 -2.14 6.30 -5.14
C ARG A 25 -2.74 5.56 -3.95
N PRO A 26 -2.54 4.23 -3.86
CA PRO A 26 -3.00 3.48 -2.70
C PRO A 26 -2.54 4.13 -1.40
N LEU A 27 -3.41 4.18 -0.40
CA LEU A 27 -3.14 4.84 0.87
C LEU A 27 -2.98 3.79 1.97
N THR A 28 -1.82 3.14 2.02
CA THR A 28 -1.48 2.22 3.12
C THR A 28 -0.92 3.00 4.31
N SER A 29 -1.01 2.46 5.53
CA SER A 29 -0.47 3.12 6.74
C SER A 29 1.00 3.51 6.57
N MET A 30 1.78 2.64 5.93
CA MET A 30 3.15 2.93 5.51
C MET A 30 3.24 4.21 4.66
N LEU A 31 2.47 4.30 3.56
CA LEU A 31 2.51 5.46 2.67
C LEU A 31 2.03 6.74 3.37
N GLN A 32 1.11 6.64 4.32
CA GLN A 32 0.63 7.77 5.12
C GLN A 32 1.69 8.28 6.12
N GLU A 33 2.36 7.40 6.86
CA GLU A 33 3.46 7.79 7.75
C GLU A 33 4.52 8.57 6.97
N LEU A 34 4.78 8.13 5.74
CA LEU A 34 5.79 8.70 4.87
C LEU A 34 5.43 10.07 4.29
N GLU A 35 4.17 10.31 3.91
CA GLU A 35 3.72 11.65 3.52
C GLU A 35 4.04 12.70 4.59
N THR A 36 4.00 12.29 5.86
CA THR A 36 4.27 13.14 7.02
C THR A 36 5.76 13.50 7.17
N THR A 37 6.66 12.74 6.56
CA THR A 37 8.12 12.94 6.69
C THR A 37 8.68 14.03 5.77
N GLY A 38 7.89 14.54 4.81
CA GLY A 38 8.34 15.55 3.84
C GLY A 38 9.31 15.04 2.78
N VAL A 39 9.64 13.74 2.75
CA VAL A 39 10.51 13.14 1.74
C VAL A 39 9.74 12.92 0.44
N PRO A 40 10.29 13.32 -0.74
CA PRO A 40 9.65 13.08 -2.02
C PRO A 40 9.43 11.58 -2.26
N MET A 41 8.17 11.17 -2.31
CA MET A 41 7.80 9.80 -2.66
C MET A 41 7.93 9.59 -4.17
N HIS A 42 8.54 8.47 -4.56
CA HIS A 42 8.72 8.10 -5.97
C HIS A 42 7.37 7.82 -6.68
N ILE A 43 6.39 7.32 -5.94
CA ILE A 43 5.03 7.08 -6.44
C ILE A 43 4.28 8.40 -6.42
N VAL A 44 3.95 9.00 -7.57
CA VAL A 44 3.19 10.25 -7.64
C VAL A 44 1.77 10.12 -7.07
N ARG A 45 1.20 11.21 -6.56
CA ARG A 45 -0.07 11.20 -5.81
C ARG A 45 -1.26 10.72 -6.64
N ASP A 46 -1.28 11.04 -7.93
CA ASP A 46 -2.32 10.72 -8.92
C ASP A 46 -2.13 9.35 -9.60
N ARG A 47 -1.12 8.57 -9.18
CA ARG A 47 -0.87 7.24 -9.75
C ARG A 47 -1.93 6.25 -9.30
N THR A 48 -2.50 5.49 -10.23
CA THR A 48 -3.35 4.33 -9.93
C THR A 48 -2.85 3.12 -10.72
N TYR A 49 -3.18 1.91 -10.29
CA TYR A 49 -2.64 0.69 -10.90
C TYR A 49 -3.73 -0.22 -11.40
N THR A 50 -3.64 -0.63 -12.66
CA THR A 50 -4.45 -1.70 -13.24
C THR A 50 -3.75 -3.06 -13.23
N SER A 51 -2.54 -3.13 -12.66
CA SER A 51 -1.69 -4.32 -12.58
C SER A 51 -1.16 -4.47 -11.16
N VAL A 52 -1.37 -5.65 -10.57
CA VAL A 52 -0.85 -6.03 -9.25
C VAL A 52 0.68 -5.99 -9.27
N ILE A 53 1.32 -6.55 -10.30
CA ILE A 53 2.79 -6.61 -10.34
C ILE A 53 3.40 -5.21 -10.48
N ALA A 54 2.75 -4.31 -11.22
CA ALA A 54 3.18 -2.91 -11.31
C ALA A 54 3.11 -2.22 -9.94
N TYR A 55 2.05 -2.47 -9.16
CA TYR A 55 1.91 -1.93 -7.81
C TYR A 55 2.98 -2.49 -6.85
N VAL A 56 3.19 -3.82 -6.85
CA VAL A 56 4.20 -4.48 -6.00
C VAL A 56 5.62 -4.03 -6.35
N SER A 57 5.92 -3.91 -7.64
CA SER A 57 7.24 -3.45 -8.10
C SER A 57 7.54 -2.03 -7.64
N ASP A 58 6.56 -1.12 -7.72
CA ASP A 58 6.71 0.25 -7.23
C ASP A 58 6.93 0.30 -5.71
N LEU A 59 6.23 -0.53 -4.93
CA LEU A 59 6.46 -0.66 -3.48
C LEU A 59 7.86 -1.18 -3.15
N LEU A 60 8.33 -2.22 -3.83
CA LEU A 60 9.68 -2.78 -3.61
C LEU A 60 10.78 -1.78 -4.02
N SER A 61 10.56 -1.03 -5.09
CA SER A 61 11.46 0.02 -5.56
C SER A 61 11.51 1.18 -4.58
N TYR A 62 10.36 1.51 -3.98
CA TYR A 62 10.28 2.49 -2.90
C TYR A 62 11.13 2.07 -1.68
N HIS A 63 10.96 0.85 -1.17
CA HIS A 63 11.75 0.37 -0.03
C HIS A 63 13.25 0.37 -0.31
N ASP A 64 13.64 0.07 -1.55
CA ASP A 64 15.04 0.15 -1.99
C ASP A 64 15.58 1.58 -1.89
N ASN A 65 14.81 2.55 -2.38
CA ASN A 65 15.18 3.96 -2.30
C ASN A 65 15.22 4.46 -0.86
N GLN A 66 14.34 3.99 0.01
CA GLN A 66 14.34 4.34 1.43
C GLN A 66 15.62 3.86 2.11
N LEU A 67 16.05 2.61 1.87
CA LEU A 67 17.30 2.07 2.40
C LEU A 67 18.52 2.85 1.91
N ARG A 68 18.50 3.34 0.67
CA ARG A 68 19.61 4.12 0.11
C ARG A 68 19.71 5.54 0.67
N HIS A 69 18.59 6.20 0.92
CA HIS A 69 18.57 7.66 1.18
C HIS A 69 18.16 8.03 2.61
N ASN A 70 17.54 7.13 3.37
CA ASN A 70 17.06 7.42 4.72
C ASN A 70 17.90 6.68 5.77
N LEU A 71 19.06 7.26 6.08
CA LEU A 71 19.96 6.75 7.12
C LEU A 71 19.33 6.71 8.53
N ASN A 72 18.26 7.49 8.77
CA ASN A 72 17.53 7.51 10.03
C ASN A 72 16.48 6.38 10.14
N ALA A 73 16.15 5.70 9.03
CA ALA A 73 15.22 4.57 9.04
C ALA A 73 15.83 3.29 9.63
N VAL A 74 17.14 3.30 9.88
CA VAL A 74 17.90 2.14 10.32
C VAL A 74 18.50 2.40 11.70
N LYS A 75 18.25 1.49 12.65
CA LYS A 75 18.71 1.61 14.05
C LYS A 75 20.15 1.15 14.27
N GLY A 76 20.84 0.69 13.22
CA GLY A 76 22.22 0.21 13.23
C GLY A 76 22.54 -0.76 12.09
N ILE A 77 23.78 -1.22 11.99
CA ILE A 77 24.24 -2.07 10.87
C ILE A 77 23.44 -3.38 10.77
N GLY A 78 23.15 -4.04 11.91
CA GLY A 78 22.39 -5.29 11.91
C GLY A 78 20.96 -5.13 11.40
N ASP A 79 20.31 -4.02 11.73
CA ASP A 79 18.98 -3.66 11.22
C ASP A 79 19.05 -3.36 9.72
N CYS A 80 20.09 -2.65 9.27
CA CYS A 80 20.32 -2.36 7.84
C CYS A 80 20.40 -3.65 7.02
N VAL A 81 21.27 -4.57 7.45
CA VAL A 81 21.49 -5.86 6.78
C VAL A 81 20.20 -6.67 6.78
N SER A 82 19.45 -6.67 7.89
CA SER A 82 18.18 -7.40 7.98
C SER A 82 17.13 -6.85 7.01
N GLN A 83 16.96 -5.53 6.93
CA GLN A 83 16.02 -4.91 6.00
C GLN A 83 16.43 -5.11 4.53
N MET A 84 17.73 -5.00 4.21
CA MET A 84 18.27 -5.29 2.87
C MET A 84 18.07 -6.75 2.47
N CYS A 85 18.33 -7.69 3.38
CA CYS A 85 18.09 -9.12 3.17
C CYS A 85 16.60 -9.38 2.92
N ALA A 86 15.71 -8.84 3.75
CA ALA A 86 14.27 -8.98 3.59
C ALA A 86 13.81 -8.44 2.23
N LEU A 87 14.25 -7.25 1.83
CA LEU A 87 13.91 -6.66 0.54
C LEU A 87 14.42 -7.49 -0.64
N THR A 88 15.64 -8.02 -0.53
CA THR A 88 16.25 -8.88 -1.56
C THR A 88 15.46 -10.18 -1.72
N ILE A 89 15.07 -10.81 -0.61
CA ILE A 89 14.24 -12.01 -0.62
C ILE A 89 12.88 -11.69 -1.23
N MET A 90 12.20 -10.61 -0.79
CA MET A 90 10.90 -10.19 -1.35
C MET A 90 10.96 -10.01 -2.86
N LYS A 91 12.00 -9.35 -3.38
CA LYS A 91 12.21 -9.19 -4.84
C LYS A 91 12.43 -10.53 -5.54
N ALA A 92 13.17 -11.45 -4.94
CA ALA A 92 13.45 -12.76 -5.52
C ALA A 92 12.22 -13.69 -5.55
N VAL A 93 11.37 -13.62 -4.52
CA VAL A 93 10.21 -14.52 -4.38
C VAL A 93 8.91 -13.92 -4.91
N ALA A 94 8.81 -12.60 -5.11
CA ALA A 94 7.58 -11.95 -5.59
C ALA A 94 6.98 -12.60 -6.85
N PRO A 95 7.75 -13.00 -7.88
CA PRO A 95 7.19 -13.68 -9.05
C PRO A 95 6.53 -15.03 -8.74
N GLN A 96 6.91 -15.70 -7.64
CA GLN A 96 6.36 -17.00 -7.24
C GLN A 96 4.98 -16.85 -6.56
N PHE A 97 4.71 -15.70 -5.96
CA PHE A 97 3.42 -15.36 -5.36
C PHE A 97 2.49 -14.62 -6.33
N TYR A 98 2.96 -14.38 -7.55
CA TYR A 98 2.22 -13.71 -8.60
C TYR A 98 1.41 -14.71 -9.41
N ASN A 99 0.11 -14.46 -9.54
CA ASN A 99 -0.74 -15.15 -10.49
C ASN A 99 -1.11 -14.19 -11.62
N HIS A 100 -0.66 -14.51 -12.82
CA HIS A 100 -0.88 -13.69 -14.02
C HIS A 100 -2.37 -13.50 -14.32
N ASP A 101 -3.20 -14.52 -14.07
CA ASP A 101 -4.64 -14.47 -14.31
C ASP A 101 -5.35 -13.43 -13.44
N TYR A 102 -4.72 -13.00 -12.34
CA TYR A 102 -5.25 -12.02 -11.40
C TYR A 102 -4.51 -10.68 -11.40
N ASP A 103 -3.59 -10.45 -12.35
CA ASP A 103 -2.84 -9.19 -12.39
C ASP A 103 -3.72 -7.98 -12.61
N ALA A 104 -4.72 -8.13 -13.48
CA ALA A 104 -5.70 -7.09 -13.79
C ALA A 104 -6.91 -7.08 -12.83
N GLY A 105 -6.79 -7.76 -11.68
CA GLY A 105 -7.84 -7.89 -10.69
C GLY A 105 -8.48 -9.29 -10.65
N PRO A 106 -9.65 -9.46 -10.02
CA PRO A 106 -10.55 -8.40 -9.56
C PRO A 106 -9.99 -7.65 -8.34
N PHE A 107 -10.09 -6.32 -8.36
CA PHE A 107 -9.74 -5.49 -7.20
C PHE A 107 -10.95 -5.31 -6.29
N ALA A 108 -10.72 -5.28 -4.98
CA ALA A 108 -11.75 -5.04 -3.99
C ALA A 108 -11.31 -3.94 -3.03
N PHE A 109 -12.28 -3.19 -2.50
CA PHE A 109 -12.01 -2.25 -1.43
C PHE A 109 -11.64 -2.99 -0.14
N SER A 110 -10.58 -2.52 0.51
CA SER A 110 -10.11 -3.03 1.80
C SER A 110 -9.80 -1.85 2.72
N LEU A 111 -10.13 -2.01 4.00
CA LEU A 111 -9.67 -1.09 5.03
C LEU A 111 -8.16 -1.27 5.20
N THR A 112 -7.44 -0.16 5.27
CA THR A 112 -5.97 -0.12 5.26
C THR A 112 -5.37 -0.32 6.65
N ASP A 113 -6.18 -0.11 7.70
CA ASP A 113 -5.80 -0.26 9.10
C ASP A 113 -6.86 -1.06 9.88
N LEU A 114 -7.04 -2.33 9.52
CA LEU A 114 -7.95 -3.25 10.19
C LEU A 114 -7.30 -3.79 11.48
N HIS A 115 -7.06 -2.91 12.44
CA HIS A 115 -6.62 -3.26 13.79
C HIS A 115 -7.83 -3.44 14.73
N GLN A 116 -7.72 -4.29 15.74
CA GLN A 116 -8.82 -4.55 16.69
C GLN A 116 -9.33 -3.27 17.36
N SER A 117 -8.45 -2.29 17.61
CA SER A 117 -8.82 -0.98 18.18
C SER A 117 -9.68 -0.12 17.26
N ASN A 118 -9.68 -0.40 15.95
CA ASN A 118 -10.43 0.34 14.95
C ASN A 118 -11.78 -0.34 14.62
N ILE A 119 -12.07 -1.48 15.27
CA ILE A 119 -13.35 -2.18 15.13
C ILE A 119 -14.25 -1.76 16.29
N PHE A 120 -15.21 -0.88 16.01
CA PHE A 120 -16.25 -0.54 16.96
C PHE A 120 -17.35 -1.60 16.91
N VAL A 121 -17.66 -2.17 18.06
CA VAL A 121 -18.74 -3.14 18.24
C VAL A 121 -19.91 -2.41 18.88
N ASP A 122 -21.10 -2.53 18.30
CA ASP A 122 -22.30 -1.98 18.93
C ASP A 122 -22.72 -2.82 20.16
N LYS A 123 -23.75 -2.35 20.88
CA LYS A 123 -24.24 -3.04 22.09
C LYS A 123 -24.79 -4.44 21.81
N ASP A 124 -25.10 -4.74 20.56
CA ASP A 124 -25.70 -5.99 20.08
C ASP A 124 -24.66 -6.93 19.48
N TRP A 125 -23.36 -6.68 19.70
CA TRP A 125 -22.24 -7.47 19.15
C TRP A 125 -22.18 -7.51 17.62
N THR A 126 -22.80 -6.55 16.94
CA THR A 126 -22.68 -6.41 15.49
C THR A 126 -21.47 -5.51 15.21
N SER A 127 -20.49 -6.08 14.52
CA SER A 127 -19.37 -5.32 13.99
C SER A 127 -19.89 -4.40 12.89
N LEU A 128 -19.73 -3.08 13.05
CA LEU A 128 -19.98 -2.11 11.99
C LEU A 128 -18.81 -2.16 11.00
N VAL A 129 -18.80 -3.16 10.12
CA VAL A 129 -17.90 -3.26 8.96
C VAL A 129 -18.71 -3.56 7.70
#